data_AF-A0A7V1FUL6-F1
#
_entry.id   AF-A0A7V1FUL6-F1
#
_cell.length_a   1.000
_cell.length_b   1.000
_cell.length_c   1.000
_cell.angle_alpha   90.00
_cell.angle_beta   90.00
_cell.angle_gamma   90.00
#
_symmetry.space_group_name_H-M   'P 1'
#
loop_
_entity.id
_entity.type
_entity.pdbx_description
1 polymer ?
#
loop_
_entity_poly.entity_id
_entity_poly.type
_entity_poly.pdbx_seq_one_letter_code
_entity_poly.pdbx_strand_id
1 'polypeptide(L)'
;SAQMISYEVSMGFSVAGVLLLAGSLRPIAIVEAQSGWMWNAILQPIGFITFLVSAFAETNRLPFDLPEAEPELVGGFHTEYSSMKFAGFFLAEYANMIIAGAMIVTLYLGGWQIPYIEKLGLPGGLVAVLQVGAFIFKVAALLFFFLWVRWTLPRFRYDQLMSLGWKVMFPLSLVNLVWVALLIMIFGL
;
A
#
# COMPACT_ATOMS: atom_id res chain seq x y z
N SER A 1 -5.10 -18.26 6.26
CA SER A 1 -5.42 -18.28 4.82
C SER A 1 -6.63 -17.45 4.41
N ALA A 2 -7.74 -17.44 5.16
CA ALA A 2 -8.93 -16.66 4.79
C ALA A 2 -8.71 -15.13 4.86
N GLN A 3 -7.85 -14.65 5.76
CA GLN A 3 -7.45 -13.24 5.85
C GLN A 3 -6.82 -12.74 4.55
N MET A 4 -5.73 -13.37 4.09
CA MET A 4 -4.98 -12.89 2.91
C MET A 4 -5.90 -12.76 1.70
N ILE A 5 -6.71 -13.78 1.42
CA ILE A 5 -7.68 -13.76 0.31
C ILE A 5 -8.68 -12.59 0.45
N SER A 6 -9.18 -12.33 1.67
CA SER A 6 -10.18 -11.27 1.90
C SER A 6 -9.63 -9.87 1.63
N TYR A 7 -8.36 -9.64 2.01
CA TYR A 7 -7.70 -8.36 1.83
C TYR A 7 -7.10 -8.18 0.43
N GLU A 8 -6.70 -9.27 -0.23
CA GLU A 8 -6.26 -9.27 -1.62
C GLU A 8 -7.38 -8.79 -2.57
N VAL A 9 -8.63 -9.25 -2.35
CA VAL A 9 -9.79 -8.79 -3.12
C VAL A 9 -10.00 -7.28 -2.93
N SER A 10 -9.99 -6.80 -1.69
CA SER A 10 -10.17 -5.37 -1.39
C SER A 10 -9.04 -4.51 -1.98
N MET A 11 -7.81 -5.02 -1.90
CA MET A 11 -6.63 -4.40 -2.52
C MET A 11 -6.79 -4.32 -4.04
N GLY A 12 -7.21 -5.39 -4.69
CA GLY A 12 -7.43 -5.43 -6.14
C GLY A 12 -8.41 -4.37 -6.65
N PHE A 13 -9.55 -4.18 -5.96
CA PHE A 13 -10.52 -3.13 -6.32
C PHE A 13 -9.96 -1.71 -6.15
N SER A 14 -9.17 -1.49 -5.10
CA SER A 14 -8.53 -0.18 -4.90
C SER A 14 -7.47 0.13 -5.97
N VAL A 15 -6.73 -0.88 -6.45
CA VAL A 15 -5.80 -0.73 -7.57
C VAL A 15 -6.56 -0.46 -8.87
N ALA A 16 -7.66 -1.18 -9.11
CA ALA A 16 -8.50 -0.96 -10.29
C ALA A 16 -8.99 0.50 -10.41
N GLY A 17 -9.35 1.13 -9.29
CA GLY A 17 -9.68 2.57 -9.27
C GLY A 17 -8.53 3.47 -9.74
N VAL A 18 -7.29 3.19 -9.34
CA VAL A 18 -6.10 3.94 -9.79
C VAL A 18 -5.84 3.72 -11.28
N LEU A 19 -5.98 2.47 -11.74
CA LEU A 19 -5.77 2.11 -13.15
C LEU A 19 -6.80 2.77 -14.08
N LEU A 20 -8.06 2.89 -13.63
CA LEU A 20 -9.11 3.59 -14.37
C LEU A 20 -8.78 5.08 -14.55
N LEU A 21 -8.28 5.76 -13.51
CA LEU A 21 -7.85 7.17 -13.64
C LEU A 21 -6.63 7.32 -14.55
N ALA A 22 -5.67 6.39 -14.48
CA ALA A 22 -4.44 6.50 -15.27
C ALA A 22 -4.63 6.09 -16.75
N GLY A 23 -5.70 5.34 -17.07
CA GLY A 23 -5.94 4.81 -18.42
C GLY A 23 -4.86 3.82 -18.91
N SER A 24 -3.99 3.33 -18.02
CA SER A 24 -2.82 2.53 -18.37
C SER A 24 -2.41 1.60 -17.25
N LEU A 25 -1.93 0.41 -17.61
CA LEU A 25 -1.36 -0.56 -16.67
C LEU A 25 0.13 -0.34 -16.40
N ARG A 26 0.77 0.61 -17.11
CA ARG A 26 2.21 0.88 -16.96
C ARG A 26 2.44 1.71 -15.70
N PRO A 27 3.28 1.25 -14.74
CA PRO A 27 3.58 2.02 -13.53
C PRO A 27 4.12 3.42 -13.81
N ILE A 28 4.91 3.56 -14.90
CA ILE A 28 5.45 4.84 -15.33
C ILE A 28 4.34 5.82 -15.73
N ALA A 29 3.36 5.35 -16.52
CA ALA A 29 2.24 6.17 -16.95
C ALA A 29 1.35 6.58 -15.76
N ILE A 30 1.18 5.70 -14.76
CA ILE A 30 0.45 6.02 -13.52
C ILE A 30 1.15 7.16 -12.76
N VAL A 31 2.48 7.10 -12.63
CA VAL A 31 3.26 8.15 -11.95
C VAL A 31 3.24 9.46 -12.73
N GLU A 32 3.26 9.41 -14.07
CA GLU A 32 3.14 10.59 -14.94
C GLU A 32 1.77 11.26 -14.84
N ALA A 33 0.69 10.46 -14.75
CA ALA A 33 -0.68 10.95 -14.55
C ALA A 33 -0.88 11.69 -13.22
N GLN A 34 0.00 11.47 -12.24
CA GLN A 34 -0.04 12.09 -10.91
C GLN A 34 0.72 13.43 -10.83
N SER A 35 1.05 14.03 -11.98
CA SER A 35 1.79 15.29 -12.02
C SER A 35 1.00 16.48 -11.48
N GLY A 36 1.71 17.50 -10.98
CA GLY A 36 1.09 18.74 -10.55
C GLY A 36 0.26 18.68 -9.26
N TRP A 37 0.70 17.90 -8.25
CA TRP A 37 -0.03 17.68 -6.97
C TRP A 37 -1.34 16.87 -7.09
N MET A 38 -1.65 16.32 -8.26
CA MET A 38 -2.80 15.43 -8.46
C MET A 38 -2.48 14.00 -8.02
N TRP A 39 -1.98 13.85 -6.79
CA TRP A 39 -1.71 12.53 -6.23
C TRP A 39 -3.02 11.77 -6.07
N ASN A 40 -3.01 10.48 -6.43
CA ASN A 40 -4.22 9.66 -6.29
C ASN A 40 -4.63 9.54 -4.81
N ALA A 41 -3.73 9.75 -3.85
CA ALA A 41 -4.10 9.85 -2.44
C ALA A 41 -5.10 10.99 -2.14
N ILE A 42 -5.04 12.09 -2.90
CA ILE A 42 -5.92 13.25 -2.74
C ILE A 42 -7.21 13.06 -3.56
N LEU A 43 -7.09 12.52 -4.78
CA LEU A 43 -8.24 12.28 -5.66
C LEU A 43 -9.11 11.09 -5.19
N GLN A 44 -8.47 10.05 -4.66
CA GLN A 44 -9.10 8.82 -4.17
C GLN A 44 -8.66 8.51 -2.72
N PRO A 45 -9.06 9.34 -1.74
CA PRO A 45 -8.68 9.11 -0.35
C PRO A 45 -9.25 7.78 0.19
N ILE A 46 -10.45 7.40 -0.29
CA ILE A 46 -11.10 6.14 0.05
C ILE A 46 -10.27 4.96 -0.47
N GLY A 47 -9.91 4.99 -1.77
CA GLY A 47 -9.02 4.00 -2.38
C GLY A 47 -7.69 3.87 -1.65
N PHE A 48 -7.07 5.00 -1.32
CA PHE A 48 -5.80 5.03 -0.59
C PHE A 48 -5.90 4.35 0.78
N ILE A 49 -6.92 4.67 1.57
CA ILE A 49 -7.13 4.06 2.89
C ILE A 49 -7.38 2.56 2.75
N THR A 50 -8.22 2.13 1.80
CA THR A 50 -8.46 0.69 1.59
C THR A 50 -7.20 -0.07 1.17
N PHE A 51 -6.40 0.50 0.27
CA PHE A 51 -5.15 -0.11 -0.18
C PHE A 51 -4.12 -0.18 0.95
N LEU A 52 -3.97 0.90 1.72
CA LEU A 52 -3.08 0.98 2.85
C LEU A 52 -3.46 -0.05 3.93
N VAL A 53 -4.72 -0.09 4.37
CA VAL A 53 -5.18 -1.05 5.38
C VAL A 53 -5.03 -2.49 4.89
N SER A 54 -5.31 -2.76 3.61
CA SER A 54 -5.13 -4.10 3.03
C SER A 54 -3.66 -4.49 2.93
N ALA A 55 -2.76 -3.55 2.63
CA ALA A 55 -1.32 -3.80 2.62
C ALA A 55 -0.78 -4.11 4.03
N PHE A 56 -1.31 -3.46 5.07
CA PHE A 56 -1.02 -3.84 6.45
C PHE A 56 -1.49 -5.26 6.78
N ALA A 57 -2.68 -5.65 6.32
CA ALA A 57 -3.21 -6.99 6.56
C ALA A 57 -2.43 -8.09 5.81
N GLU A 58 -1.92 -7.79 4.61
CA GLU A 58 -1.17 -8.73 3.77
C GLU A 58 0.28 -8.91 4.23
N THR A 59 0.88 -7.87 4.83
CA THR A 59 2.23 -7.95 5.40
C THR A 59 2.29 -8.78 6.68
N ASN A 60 1.15 -9.27 7.18
CA ASN A 60 1.03 -10.14 8.35
C ASN A 60 1.82 -9.62 9.57
N ARG A 61 1.84 -8.30 9.77
CA ARG A 61 2.53 -7.66 10.91
C ARG A 61 1.54 -7.08 11.90
N LEU A 62 1.97 -6.97 13.16
CA LEU A 62 1.26 -6.29 14.24
C LEU A 62 0.74 -4.93 13.73
N PRO A 63 -0.58 -4.67 13.73
CA PRO A 63 -1.65 -5.28 14.53
C PRO A 63 -2.43 -6.45 13.89
N PHE A 64 -2.09 -6.87 12.66
CA PHE A 64 -2.79 -7.88 11.85
C PHE A 64 -2.02 -9.22 11.74
N ASP A 65 -1.41 -9.60 12.85
CA ASP A 65 -0.49 -10.72 12.95
C ASP A 65 -1.18 -12.00 13.42
N LEU A 66 -2.07 -12.54 12.59
CA LEU A 66 -2.86 -13.74 12.89
C LEU A 66 -2.17 -15.05 12.48
N PRO A 67 -1.43 -15.14 11.36
CA PRO A 67 -0.70 -16.36 11.02
C PRO A 67 0.38 -16.76 12.05
N GLU A 68 0.98 -15.78 12.74
CA GLU A 68 1.96 -16.03 13.80
C GLU A 68 1.30 -16.44 15.13
N ALA A 69 -0.02 -16.24 15.29
CA ALA A 69 -0.73 -16.45 16.55
C ALA A 69 -1.95 -17.37 16.56
N GLU A 70 -2.40 -17.91 15.43
CA GLU A 70 -3.31 -19.07 15.47
C GLU A 70 -2.72 -20.31 16.19
N PRO A 71 -1.39 -20.46 16.44
CA PRO A 71 -0.91 -21.44 17.41
C PRO A 71 -0.73 -20.79 18.79
N GLU A 72 -1.81 -20.50 19.52
CA GLU A 72 -1.77 -19.88 20.87
C GLU A 72 -1.10 -20.75 21.98
N LEU A 73 -0.26 -21.76 21.68
CA LEU A 73 0.52 -22.48 22.72
C LEU A 73 1.98 -22.83 22.38
N VAL A 74 2.43 -22.78 21.13
CA VAL A 74 3.81 -23.09 20.73
C VAL A 74 4.13 -22.16 19.57
N GLY A 75 5.13 -21.28 19.69
CA GLY A 75 5.37 -20.10 18.83
C GLY A 75 5.55 -20.35 17.33
N GLY A 76 4.50 -20.83 16.66
CA GLY A 76 4.35 -21.07 15.23
C GLY A 76 5.62 -21.48 14.50
N PHE A 77 5.84 -20.84 13.36
CA PHE A 77 7.02 -21.07 12.54
C PHE A 77 8.33 -20.61 13.22
N HIS A 78 8.26 -19.75 14.25
CA HIS A 78 9.43 -19.37 15.05
C HIS A 78 9.97 -20.54 15.88
N THR A 79 9.13 -21.50 16.25
CA THR A 79 9.55 -22.72 16.95
C THR A 79 9.90 -23.88 16.01
N GLU A 80 9.35 -23.90 14.80
CA GLU A 80 9.53 -25.01 13.86
C GLU A 80 10.76 -24.86 12.95
N TYR A 81 11.22 -23.62 12.70
CA TYR A 81 12.35 -23.34 11.79
C TYR A 81 13.55 -22.76 12.54
N SER A 82 14.74 -23.30 12.26
CA SER A 82 16.02 -22.82 12.82
C SER A 82 16.93 -22.17 11.77
N SER A 83 17.78 -21.26 12.24
CA SER A 83 18.95 -20.71 11.53
C SER A 83 18.60 -20.07 10.17
N MET A 84 19.05 -20.66 9.05
CA MET A 84 18.92 -20.05 7.73
C MET A 84 17.48 -20.00 7.22
N LYS A 85 16.65 -21.00 7.57
CA LYS A 85 15.23 -21.03 7.17
C LYS A 85 14.46 -19.94 7.89
N PHE A 86 14.71 -19.77 9.20
CA PHE A 86 14.17 -18.68 10.00
C PHE A 86 14.59 -17.31 9.44
N ALA A 87 15.87 -17.12 9.13
CA ALA A 87 16.35 -15.87 8.51
C ALA A 87 15.67 -15.58 7.17
N GLY A 88 15.39 -16.61 6.36
CA GLY A 88 14.66 -16.49 5.11
C GLY A 88 13.23 -15.98 5.30
N PHE A 89 12.50 -16.49 6.30
CA PHE A 89 11.14 -16.01 6.61
C PHE A 89 11.14 -14.53 7.03
N PHE A 90 12.03 -14.14 7.94
CA PHE A 90 12.17 -12.73 8.33
C PHE A 90 12.52 -11.83 7.16
N LEU A 91 13.48 -12.23 6.33
CA LEU A 91 13.87 -11.47 5.16
C LEU A 91 12.68 -11.31 4.19
N ALA A 92 11.90 -12.37 3.97
CA ALA A 92 10.72 -12.33 3.10
C ALA A 92 9.64 -11.38 3.65
N GLU A 93 9.39 -11.36 4.96
CA GLU A 93 8.42 -10.44 5.58
C GLU A 93 8.86 -8.98 5.44
N TYR A 94 10.14 -8.69 5.68
CA TYR A 94 10.68 -7.33 5.50
C TYR A 94 10.69 -6.91 4.02
N ALA A 95 11.03 -7.84 3.12
CA ALA A 95 10.95 -7.59 1.68
C ALA A 95 9.51 -7.29 1.25
N ASN A 96 8.53 -8.04 1.75
CA ASN A 96 7.11 -7.80 1.45
C ASN A 96 6.67 -6.42 1.93
N MET A 97 7.09 -6.00 3.13
CA MET A 97 6.81 -4.65 3.63
C MET A 97 7.40 -3.55 2.76
N ILE A 98 8.64 -3.73 2.26
CA ILE A 98 9.28 -2.79 1.34
C ILE A 98 8.53 -2.74 -0.01
N ILE A 99 8.14 -3.90 -0.55
CA ILE A 99 7.39 -3.99 -1.81
C ILE A 99 6.03 -3.33 -1.68
N ALA A 100 5.29 -3.64 -0.61
CA ALA A 100 4.00 -3.02 -0.31
C ALA A 100 4.14 -1.49 -0.17
N GLY A 101 5.15 -1.02 0.57
CA GLY A 101 5.46 0.41 0.68
C GLY A 101 5.78 1.05 -0.67
N ALA A 102 6.61 0.41 -1.51
CA ALA A 102 6.92 0.86 -2.85
C ALA A 102 5.67 0.96 -3.73
N MET A 103 4.77 -0.03 -3.67
CA MET A 103 3.50 -0.03 -4.40
C MET A 103 2.56 1.09 -3.94
N ILE A 104 2.48 1.38 -2.65
CA ILE A 104 1.70 2.52 -2.14
C ILE A 104 2.27 3.84 -2.70
N VAL A 105 3.60 3.99 -2.70
CA VAL A 105 4.25 5.21 -3.20
C VAL A 105 4.02 5.41 -4.69
N THR A 106 4.14 4.36 -5.50
CA THR A 106 3.93 4.44 -6.96
C THR A 106 2.46 4.67 -7.32
N LEU A 107 1.51 4.00 -6.66
CA LEU A 107 0.11 4.06 -7.02
C LEU A 107 -0.63 5.28 -6.46
N TYR A 108 -0.21 5.80 -5.30
CA TYR A 108 -0.95 6.85 -4.59
C TYR A 108 -0.16 8.13 -4.29
N LEU A 109 1.15 8.05 -4.06
CA LEU A 109 1.97 9.18 -3.60
C LEU A 109 2.88 9.78 -4.69
N GLY A 110 2.56 9.61 -5.97
CA GLY A 110 3.29 10.28 -7.04
C GLY A 110 4.64 9.66 -7.38
N GLY A 111 4.98 8.46 -6.90
CA GLY A 111 6.26 7.81 -7.21
C GLY A 111 7.47 8.72 -6.96
N TRP A 112 8.29 8.91 -7.99
CA TRP A 112 9.46 9.79 -7.99
C TRP A 112 9.14 11.27 -8.27
N GLN A 113 7.88 11.62 -8.53
CA GLN A 113 7.50 13.00 -8.79
C GLN A 113 7.70 13.87 -7.56
N ILE A 114 8.42 14.96 -7.77
CA ILE A 114 8.46 16.12 -6.87
C ILE A 114 7.75 17.24 -7.62
N PRO A 115 6.66 17.79 -7.06
CA PRO A 115 5.96 18.88 -7.71
C PRO A 115 6.87 20.08 -7.98
N TYR A 116 6.69 20.70 -9.15
CA TYR A 116 7.39 21.93 -9.58
C TYR A 116 8.89 21.80 -9.88
N ILE A 117 9.46 20.60 -9.94
CA ILE A 117 10.89 20.43 -10.32
C ILE A 117 11.21 20.98 -11.72
N GLU A 118 10.28 20.84 -12.67
CA GLU A 118 10.49 21.30 -14.05
C GLU A 118 10.61 22.83 -14.14
N LYS A 119 10.06 23.57 -13.16
CA LYS A 119 10.18 25.04 -13.10
C LYS A 119 11.50 25.52 -12.50
N LEU A 120 12.29 24.61 -11.92
CA LEU A 120 13.51 24.97 -11.20
C LEU A 120 14.76 25.10 -12.10
N GLY A 121 14.67 24.72 -13.38
CA GLY A 121 15.77 24.89 -14.35
C GLY A 121 17.08 24.16 -13.99
N LEU A 122 17.00 23.10 -13.19
CA LEU A 122 18.16 22.37 -12.66
C LEU A 122 18.81 21.45 -13.73
N PRO A 123 20.11 21.12 -13.58
CA PRO A 123 20.76 20.13 -14.42
C PRO A 123 20.08 18.76 -14.33
N GLY A 124 19.87 18.08 -15.47
CA GLY A 124 19.15 16.80 -15.52
C GLY A 124 19.71 15.71 -14.59
N GLY A 125 21.02 15.69 -14.34
CA GLY A 125 21.63 14.77 -13.38
C GLY A 125 21.21 15.02 -11.93
N LEU A 126 21.09 16.28 -11.52
CA LEU A 126 20.60 16.66 -10.18
C LEU A 126 19.11 16.35 -10.03
N VAL A 127 18.32 16.55 -11.09
CA VAL A 127 16.89 16.21 -11.10
C VAL A 127 16.70 14.70 -10.89
N ALA A 128 17.47 13.86 -11.57
CA ALA A 128 17.38 12.41 -11.41
C ALA A 128 17.73 11.96 -9.98
N VAL A 129 18.79 12.52 -9.38
CA VAL A 129 19.18 12.22 -8.00
C VAL A 129 18.09 12.65 -7.01
N LEU A 130 17.48 13.81 -7.21
CA LEU A 130 16.37 14.29 -6.37
C LEU A 130 15.12 13.41 -6.51
N GLN A 131 14.78 12.99 -7.73
CA GLN A 131 13.63 12.11 -7.99
C GLN A 131 13.81 10.73 -7.33
N VAL A 132 14.99 10.13 -7.45
CA VAL A 132 15.33 8.88 -6.77
C VAL A 132 15.33 9.06 -5.26
N GLY A 133 15.94 10.15 -4.76
CA GLY A 133 15.94 10.50 -3.34
C GLY A 133 14.55 10.67 -2.76
N ALA A 134 13.63 11.33 -3.48
CA ALA A 134 12.24 11.49 -3.06
C ALA A 134 11.49 10.16 -3.02
N PHE A 135 11.70 9.27 -4.00
CA PHE A 135 11.09 7.94 -3.98
C PHE A 135 11.55 7.15 -2.73
N ILE A 136 12.87 7.09 -2.50
CA ILE A 136 13.44 6.40 -1.33
C ILE A 136 12.92 7.02 -0.03
N PHE A 137 12.88 8.35 0.05
CA PHE A 137 12.37 9.06 1.22
C PHE A 137 10.89 8.74 1.49
N LYS A 138 10.04 8.75 0.46
CA LYS A 138 8.61 8.40 0.60
C LYS A 138 8.43 6.95 1.06
N VAL A 139 9.19 6.01 0.49
CA VAL A 139 9.16 4.61 0.93
C VAL A 139 9.63 4.50 2.38
N ALA A 140 10.74 5.13 2.75
CA ALA A 140 11.23 5.13 4.13
C ALA A 140 10.24 5.77 5.11
N ALA A 141 9.56 6.85 4.71
CA ALA A 141 8.51 7.48 5.50
C ALA A 141 7.30 6.55 5.70
N LEU A 142 6.91 5.78 4.68
CA LEU A 142 5.89 4.75 4.85
C LEU A 142 6.37 3.63 5.76
N LEU A 143 7.58 3.12 5.61
CA LEU A 143 8.13 2.10 6.51
C LEU A 143 8.17 2.59 7.97
N PHE A 144 8.54 3.85 8.18
CA PHE A 144 8.44 4.49 9.49
C PHE A 144 6.99 4.55 9.98
N PHE A 145 6.03 4.86 9.11
CA PHE A 145 4.62 4.80 9.43
C PHE A 145 4.15 3.37 9.80
N PHE A 146 4.62 2.33 9.11
CA PHE A 146 4.36 0.92 9.49
C PHE A 146 4.87 0.62 10.91
N LEU A 147 6.07 1.08 11.26
CA LEU A 147 6.63 0.93 12.61
C LEU A 147 5.85 1.73 13.66
N TRP A 148 5.38 2.93 13.31
CA TRP A 148 4.61 3.77 14.22
C TRP A 148 3.22 3.17 14.51
N VAL A 149 2.54 2.64 13.48
CA VAL A 149 1.25 1.96 13.64
C VAL A 149 1.38 0.75 14.57
N ARG A 150 2.47 -0.01 14.44
CA ARG A 150 2.79 -1.13 15.33
C ARG A 150 2.85 -0.74 16.81
N TRP A 151 3.28 0.48 17.13
CA TRP A 151 3.38 0.95 18.52
C TRP A 151 2.12 1.62 19.03
N THR A 152 1.20 2.03 18.16
CA THR A 152 0.02 2.82 18.52
C THR A 152 -1.25 1.99 18.61
N LEU A 153 -1.43 0.98 17.75
CA LEU A 153 -2.66 0.21 17.71
C LEU A 153 -2.58 -1.07 18.55
N PRO A 154 -3.63 -1.37 19.34
CA PRO A 154 -3.75 -2.66 19.99
C PRO A 154 -3.98 -3.76 18.94
N ARG A 155 -3.66 -4.99 19.33
CA ARG A 155 -3.84 -6.17 18.49
C ARG A 155 -5.31 -6.45 18.20
N PHE A 156 -5.65 -6.78 16.95
CA PHE A 156 -7.00 -7.19 16.57
C PHE A 156 -7.20 -8.71 16.69
N ARG A 157 -8.41 -9.12 17.09
CA ARG A 157 -8.84 -10.51 17.06
C ARG A 157 -9.23 -10.92 15.63
N TYR A 158 -9.08 -12.21 15.29
CA TYR A 158 -9.46 -12.79 13.99
C TYR A 158 -10.87 -12.36 13.53
N ASP A 159 -11.86 -12.49 14.41
CA ASP A 159 -13.26 -12.15 14.11
C ASP A 159 -13.45 -10.67 13.75
N GLN A 160 -12.75 -9.77 14.46
CA GLN A 160 -12.81 -8.33 14.22
C GLN A 160 -12.15 -7.98 12.89
N LEU A 161 -11.01 -8.60 12.60
CA LEU A 161 -10.28 -8.44 11.35
C LEU A 161 -11.11 -8.87 10.14
N MET A 162 -11.67 -10.08 10.20
CA MET A 162 -12.54 -10.58 9.13
C MET A 162 -13.79 -9.72 8.96
N SER A 163 -14.36 -9.20 10.06
CA SER A 163 -15.49 -8.27 9.98
C SER A 163 -15.11 -6.93 9.34
N LEU A 164 -13.92 -6.40 9.61
CA LEU A 164 -13.42 -5.17 9.01
C LEU A 164 -13.20 -5.35 7.50
N GLY A 165 -12.55 -6.45 7.09
CA GLY A 165 -12.32 -6.76 5.68
C GLY A 165 -13.63 -6.86 4.89
N TRP A 166 -14.56 -7.69 5.33
CA TRP A 166 -15.79 -7.99 4.58
C TRP A 166 -16.89 -6.95 4.72
N LYS A 167 -17.09 -6.36 5.91
CA LYS A 167 -18.20 -5.41 6.12
C LYS A 167 -17.84 -3.97 5.82
N VAL A 168 -16.54 -3.63 5.87
CA VAL A 168 -16.08 -2.24 5.69
C VAL A 168 -15.22 -2.14 4.44
N MET A 169 -14.07 -2.82 4.38
CA MET A 169 -13.09 -2.60 3.31
C MET A 169 -13.61 -2.98 1.93
N PHE A 170 -14.29 -4.13 1.81
CA PHE A 170 -14.83 -4.60 0.54
C PHE A 170 -15.93 -3.68 -0.03
N PRO A 171 -16.98 -3.28 0.73
CA PRO A 171 -17.94 -2.31 0.23
C PRO A 171 -17.31 -0.95 -0.08
N LEU A 172 -16.35 -0.50 0.74
CA LEU A 172 -15.70 0.80 0.56
C LEU A 172 -14.87 0.86 -0.73
N SER A 173 -14.16 -0.23 -1.07
CA SER A 173 -13.37 -0.32 -2.30
C SER A 173 -14.25 -0.35 -3.56
N LEU A 174 -15.41 -1.02 -3.49
CA LEU A 174 -16.41 -0.99 -4.57
C LEU A 174 -17.01 0.41 -4.76
N VAL A 175 -17.38 1.08 -3.68
CA VAL A 175 -17.89 2.46 -3.74
C VAL A 175 -16.82 3.39 -4.33
N ASN A 176 -15.56 3.25 -3.94
CA ASN A 176 -14.46 4.02 -4.53
C ASN A 176 -14.35 3.79 -6.04
N LEU A 177 -14.44 2.54 -6.50
CA LEU A 177 -14.35 2.23 -7.93
C LEU A 177 -15.50 2.88 -8.73
N VAL A 178 -16.73 2.79 -8.23
CA VAL A 178 -17.89 3.45 -8.86
C VAL A 178 -17.74 4.97 -8.83
N TRP A 179 -17.28 5.53 -7.71
CA TRP A 179 -17.03 6.96 -7.57
C TRP A 179 -16.03 7.48 -8.60
N VAL A 180 -14.92 6.76 -8.78
CA VAL A 180 -13.90 7.09 -9.77
C VAL A 180 -14.45 7.02 -11.19
N ALA A 181 -15.21 5.97 -11.51
CA ALA A 181 -15.84 5.85 -12.81
C ALA A 181 -16.81 7.02 -13.11
N LEU A 182 -17.56 7.48 -12.10
CA LEU A 182 -18.43 8.65 -12.22
C LEU A 182 -17.64 9.95 -12.41
N LEU A 183 -16.53 10.13 -11.69
CA LEU A 183 -15.68 11.30 -11.85
C LEU A 183 -15.11 11.39 -13.27
N ILE A 184 -14.62 10.28 -13.82
CA ILE A 184 -14.16 10.20 -15.22
C ILE A 184 -15.29 10.58 -16.18
N MET A 185 -16.49 10.04 -15.99
CA MET A 185 -17.64 10.32 -16.85
C MET A 185 -18.08 11.80 -16.81
N ILE A 186 -18.04 12.43 -15.64
CA ILE A 186 -18.51 13.82 -15.46
C ILE A 186 -17.46 14.83 -15.92
N PHE A 187 -16.19 14.61 -15.57
CA PHE A 187 -15.11 15.57 -15.82
C PHE A 187 -14.33 15.30 -17.11
N GLY A 188 -14.55 14.16 -17.77
CA GLY A 188 -13.83 13.77 -18.98
C GLY A 188 -12.31 13.68 -18.78
N LEU A 189 -11.90 13.30 -17.55
CA LEU A 189 -10.52 13.05 -17.15
C LEU A 189 -9.97 11.78 -17.80
#